data_AF-A0A940ELE1-F1
#
_entry.id   AF-A0A940ELE1-F1
#
_cell.length_a   1.000
_cell.length_b   1.000
_cell.length_c   1.000
_cell.angle_alpha   90.00
_cell.angle_beta   90.00
_cell.angle_gamma   90.00
#
_symmetry.space_group_name_H-M   'P 1'
#
loop_
_entity.id
_entity.type
_entity.pdbx_description
1 polymer ?
#
loop_
_entity_poly.entity_id
_entity_poly.type
_entity_poly.pdbx_seq_one_letter_code
_entity_poly.pdbx_strand_id
1 'polypeptide(L)' 'LSEARKMVEESVVIYNQRRPHMALKYKTPDEVHRAF' A
#
# COMPACT_ATOMS: atom_id res chain seq x y z
N LEU A 1 13.85 -2.39 -18.38
CA LEU A 1 13.07 -1.37 -17.62
C LEU A 1 11.68 -1.88 -17.19
N SER A 2 11.06 -2.81 -17.93
CA SER A 2 9.75 -3.39 -17.58
C SER A 2 9.76 -4.15 -16.25
N GLU A 3 10.77 -4.98 -15.99
CA GLU A 3 10.86 -5.77 -14.76
C GLU A 3 11.00 -4.90 -13.51
N ALA A 4 11.89 -3.90 -13.53
CA ALA A 4 12.04 -2.97 -12.41
C ALA A 4 10.73 -2.23 -12.10
N ARG A 5 9.97 -1.84 -13.13
CA ARG A 5 8.66 -1.21 -12.96
C ARG A 5 7.65 -2.17 -12.32
N LYS A 6 7.64 -3.43 -12.75
CA LYS A 6 6.78 -4.48 -12.16
C LYS A 6 7.10 -4.72 -10.69
N MET A 7 8.39 -4.80 -10.34
CA MET A 7 8.83 -4.96 -8.95
C MET A 7 8.40 -3.79 -8.06
N VAL A 8 8.50 -2.56 -8.57
CA VAL A 8 8.06 -1.36 -7.83
C VAL A 8 6.54 -1.36 -7.66
N GLU A 9 5.79 -1.71 -8.70
CA GLU A 9 4.33 -1.80 -8.64
C GLU A 9 3.87 -2.83 -7.61
N GLU A 10 4.47 -4.03 -7.59
CA GLU A 10 4.19 -5.07 -6.59
C GLU A 10 4.51 -4.59 -5.17
N SER A 11 5.63 -3.88 -4.98
CA SER A 11 6.00 -3.31 -3.69
C SER A 11 4.98 -2.27 -3.20
N VAL A 12 4.52 -1.39 -4.09
CA VAL A 12 3.50 -0.37 -3.78
C VAL A 12 2.18 -1.03 -3.37
N VAL A 13 1.73 -2.05 -4.10
CA VAL A 13 0.51 -2.80 -3.76
C VAL A 13 0.64 -3.45 -2.38
N ILE A 14 1.76 -4.11 -2.11
CA ILE A 14 2.02 -4.76 -0.81
C ILE A 14 2.03 -3.73 0.32
N TYR A 15 2.67 -2.57 0.12
CA TYR A 15 2.71 -1.50 1.13
C TYR A 15 1.30 -1.01 1.45
N ASN A 16 0.51 -0.67 0.43
CA ASN A 16 -0.83 -0.10 0.60
C ASN A 16 -1.80 -1.07 1.29
N GLN A 17 -1.61 -2.39 1.11
CA GLN A 17 -2.48 -3.40 1.70
C GLN A 17 -2.02 -3.94 3.05
N ARG A 18 -0.72 -3.87 3.34
CA ARG A 18 -0.14 -4.60 4.49
C ARG A 18 0.58 -3.73 5.49
N ARG A 19 0.78 -2.42 5.22
CA ARG A 19 1.45 -1.54 6.17
C ARG A 19 0.44 -0.90 7.13
N PRO A 20 0.32 -1.39 8.38
CA PRO A 20 -0.46 -0.69 9.38
C PRO A 20 0.27 0.58 9.81
N HIS A 21 -0.44 1.71 9.80
CA HIS A 21 0.11 2.99 10.24
C HIS A 21 -0.49 3.39 11.58
N MET A 22 0.37 3.69 12.57
CA MET A 22 -0.05 4.17 13.89
C MET A 22 -0.87 5.47 13.79
N ALA A 23 -0.46 6.40 12.91
CA ALA A 23 -1.19 7.63 12.65
C ALA A 23 -2.61 7.39 12.09
N LEU A 24 -2.82 6.29 11.38
CA LEU A 24 -4.11 5.87 10.82
C LEU A 24 -4.85 4.91 11.74
N LYS A 25 -4.55 4.89 13.05
CA LYS A 25 -5.15 3.96 14.03
C LYS A 25 -4.97 2.49 13.63
N TYR A 26 -3.76 2.15 13.18
CA TYR A 26 -3.40 0.82 12.67
C TYR A 26 -4.09 0.39 11.38
N LYS A 27 -4.82 1.29 10.72
CA LYS A 27 -5.32 1.05 9.38
C LYS A 27 -4.22 1.17 8.33
N THR A 28 -4.40 0.45 7.25
CA THR A 28 -3.59 0.51 6.04
C THR A 28 -4.07 1.66 5.15
N PRO A 29 -3.21 2.15 4.23
CA PRO A 29 -3.62 3.19 3.29
C PRO A 29 -4.86 2.80 2.48
N ASP A 30 -4.96 1.53 2.04
CA ASP A 30 -6.14 1.02 1.32
C ASP A 30 -7.41 1.07 2.17
N GLU A 31 -7.35 0.71 3.46
CA GLU A 31 -8.52 0.75 4.36
C GLU A 31 -9.01 2.18 4.63
N VAL A 32 -8.13 3.17 4.51
CA VAL A 32 -8.51 4.59 4.64
C VAL A 32 -9.09 5.12 3.33
N HIS A 33 -8.53 4.76 2.18
CA HIS A 33 -9.00 5.25 0.88
C HIS A 33 -10.25 4.53 0.34
N ARG A 34 -10.45 3.23 0.62
CA ARG A 34 -11.67 2.49 0.23
C ARG A 34 -12.91 2.87 1.05
N ALA A 35 -12.74 3.67 2.10
CA ALA A 35 -13.83 4.10 2.97
C ALA A 35 -14.56 5.38 2.49
N PHE A 36 -14.20 5.92 1.32
CA PHE A 36 -14.85 7.06 0.66
C PHE A 36 -15.50 6.66 -0.67
#